data_AF-A0AAU9EZI3-F1
#
_entry.id   AF-A0AAU9EZI3-F1
#
_cell.length_a   1.000
_cell.length_b   1.000
_cell.length_c   1.000
_cell.angle_alpha   90.00
_cell.angle_beta   90.00
_cell.angle_gamma   90.00
#
_symmetry.space_group_name_H-M   'P 1'
#
loop_
_entity.id
_entity.type
_entity.pdbx_description
1 polymer ?
#
loop_
_entity_poly.entity_id
_entity_poly.type
_entity_poly.pdbx_seq_one_letter_code
_entity_poly.pdbx_strand_id
1 'polypeptide(L)'
;MLAPAGAWADGEPRPLREEPKLTVNRSPAYRAVVQADQTRGEAQMRALCAAPDFEEIWAYLPAKKLWIELGCCERATKDGNYIGIEVYVYRLLEQYDDLAIYHIHPKTAFIRENYHDDKRLIKTVEEALPSAEDINAAELISRRFWAAHPEGRIVWRIVSRHGVTTYGLTKQGRAAKEVSAQAFLFDPLEAEELAESPALANPTATGPAVNRLIAQAAQRLNSDEVFVRFRALE
;
A
#
# COMPACT_ATOMS: atom_id res chain seq x y z
N MET A 1 -15.29 27.35 4.64
CA MET A 1 -14.06 28.15 4.48
C MET A 1 -12.92 27.16 4.29
N LEU A 2 -12.39 27.11 3.07
CA LEU A 2 -11.21 26.29 2.75
C LEU A 2 -9.99 26.99 3.34
N ALA A 3 -9.16 26.25 4.08
CA ALA A 3 -7.86 26.74 4.51
C ALA A 3 -7.04 27.14 3.27
N PRO A 4 -6.26 28.23 3.34
CA PRO A 4 -5.42 28.63 2.23
C PRO A 4 -4.41 27.51 1.93
N ALA A 5 -4.08 27.35 0.65
CA ALA A 5 -2.95 26.56 0.17
C ALA A 5 -1.66 27.18 0.73
N GLY A 6 -1.37 26.89 1.99
CA GLY A 6 -0.21 27.38 2.73
C GLY A 6 0.99 26.50 2.46
N ALA A 7 2.03 27.12 1.89
CA ALA A 7 3.45 26.79 2.05
C ALA A 7 3.75 25.42 2.66
N TRP A 8 3.90 24.40 1.80
CA TRP A 8 4.66 23.21 2.16
C TRP A 8 6.10 23.67 2.31
N ALA A 9 6.66 23.58 3.52
CA ALA A 9 7.96 24.12 3.84
C ALA A 9 9.01 23.81 2.75
N ASP A 10 9.62 24.86 2.20
CA ASP A 10 10.75 24.86 1.27
C ASP A 10 12.05 24.35 1.94
N GLY A 11 11.97 23.22 2.66
CA GLY A 11 13.15 22.50 3.10
C GLY A 11 13.80 21.82 1.90
N GLU A 12 15.13 21.85 1.83
CA GLU A 12 15.85 21.01 0.87
C GLU A 12 15.42 19.54 1.09
N PRO A 13 15.13 18.79 0.00
CA PRO A 13 14.76 17.38 0.14
C PRO A 13 15.87 16.62 0.84
N ARG A 14 15.51 15.66 1.71
CA ARG A 14 16.47 14.76 2.34
C ARG A 14 17.45 14.21 1.28
N PRO A 15 18.76 14.22 1.52
CA PRO A 15 19.72 13.69 0.56
C PRO A 15 19.43 12.21 0.29
N LEU A 16 19.60 11.80 -0.97
CA LEU A 16 19.46 10.39 -1.35
C LEU A 16 20.70 9.63 -0.87
N ARG A 17 20.50 8.43 -0.30
CA ARG A 17 21.57 7.51 0.09
C ARG A 17 21.30 6.14 -0.49
N GLU A 18 22.28 5.61 -1.21
CA GLU A 18 22.20 4.25 -1.73
C GLU A 18 22.26 3.23 -0.59
N GLU A 19 21.33 2.29 -0.60
CA GLU A 19 21.26 1.17 0.32
C GLU A 19 21.34 -0.15 -0.46
N PRO A 20 21.95 -1.20 0.12
CA PRO A 20 22.11 -2.48 -0.57
C PRO A 20 20.79 -3.25 -0.73
N LYS A 21 19.76 -2.91 0.06
CA LYS A 21 18.43 -3.54 0.07
C LYS A 21 17.41 -2.61 0.71
N LEU A 22 16.13 -2.83 0.43
CA LEU A 22 15.04 -2.16 1.13
C LEU A 22 15.09 -2.50 2.63
N THR A 23 15.03 -1.48 3.47
CA THR A 23 15.06 -1.57 4.94
C THR A 23 14.17 -0.49 5.53
N VAL A 24 13.62 -0.73 6.72
CA VAL A 24 12.94 0.31 7.49
C VAL A 24 13.92 1.44 7.77
N ASN A 25 13.67 2.65 7.26
CA ASN A 25 14.55 3.80 7.48
C ASN A 25 14.03 4.65 8.64
N ARG A 26 14.64 4.46 9.82
CA ARG A 26 14.30 5.23 11.03
C ARG A 26 15.02 6.58 11.12
N SER A 27 15.78 6.98 10.10
CA SER A 27 16.57 8.20 10.12
C SER A 27 15.94 9.29 9.26
N PRO A 28 15.66 10.48 9.83
CA PRO A 28 15.22 11.61 9.03
C PRO A 28 16.37 12.26 8.24
N ALA A 29 17.61 11.79 8.36
CA ALA A 29 18.78 12.45 7.79
C ALA A 29 18.97 12.21 6.28
N TYR A 30 18.38 11.16 5.72
CA TYR A 30 18.52 10.79 4.32
C TYR A 30 17.29 10.01 3.86
N ARG A 31 17.12 9.91 2.54
CA ARG A 31 16.15 9.03 1.88
C ARG A 31 16.88 7.84 1.27
N ALA A 32 16.48 6.63 1.63
CA ALA A 32 17.07 5.43 1.08
C ALA A 32 16.66 5.26 -0.40
N VAL A 33 17.63 4.88 -1.22
CA VAL A 33 17.41 4.45 -2.61
C VAL A 33 18.06 3.10 -2.85
N VAL A 34 17.39 2.22 -3.57
CA VAL A 34 17.85 0.84 -3.78
C VAL A 34 17.76 0.48 -5.26
N GLN A 35 18.88 0.05 -5.83
CA GLN A 35 18.94 -0.41 -7.22
C GLN A 35 18.54 -1.89 -7.30
N ALA A 36 17.29 -2.15 -7.68
CA ALA A 36 16.73 -3.49 -7.80
C ALA A 36 15.56 -3.49 -8.81
N ASP A 37 15.40 -4.58 -9.55
CA ASP A 37 14.17 -4.76 -10.34
C ASP A 37 12.95 -4.94 -9.44
N GLN A 38 11.77 -4.98 -10.08
CA GLN A 38 10.50 -5.10 -9.39
C GLN A 38 10.44 -6.36 -8.51
N THR A 39 10.79 -7.52 -9.07
CA THR A 39 10.70 -8.81 -8.38
C THR A 39 11.61 -8.86 -7.16
N ARG A 40 12.85 -8.38 -7.29
CA ARG A 40 13.81 -8.33 -6.18
C ARG A 40 13.36 -7.36 -5.10
N GLY A 41 12.83 -6.19 -5.46
CA GLY A 41 12.31 -5.23 -4.48
C GLY A 41 11.07 -5.74 -3.75
N GLU A 42 10.10 -6.34 -4.45
CA GLU A 42 8.94 -6.98 -3.82
C GLU A 42 9.37 -8.10 -2.84
N ALA A 43 10.37 -8.90 -3.20
CA ALA A 43 10.93 -9.91 -2.30
C ALA A 43 11.56 -9.30 -1.04
N GLN A 44 12.23 -8.14 -1.16
CA GLN A 44 12.79 -7.40 -0.04
C GLN A 44 11.68 -6.78 0.84
N MET A 45 10.66 -6.16 0.26
CA MET A 45 9.51 -5.60 1.01
C MET A 45 8.79 -6.68 1.82
N ARG A 46 8.61 -7.87 1.23
CA ARG A 46 8.01 -9.01 1.95
C ARG A 46 8.83 -9.43 3.18
N ALA A 47 10.15 -9.33 3.12
CA ALA A 47 10.99 -9.56 4.30
C ALA A 47 10.77 -8.49 5.39
N LEU A 48 10.37 -7.27 5.01
CA LEU A 48 9.99 -6.20 5.93
C LEU A 48 8.61 -6.46 6.57
N CYS A 49 7.68 -7.16 5.92
CA CYS A 49 6.39 -7.52 6.51
C CYS A 49 6.52 -8.38 7.79
N ALA A 50 7.66 -9.03 8.00
CA ALA A 50 7.96 -9.77 9.21
C ALA A 50 8.43 -8.87 10.37
N ALA A 51 8.75 -7.60 10.09
CA ALA A 51 9.09 -6.61 11.10
C ALA A 51 7.79 -6.03 11.71
N PRO A 52 7.64 -6.06 13.04
CA PRO A 52 6.35 -5.78 13.67
C PRO A 52 5.94 -4.30 13.79
N ASP A 53 6.84 -3.37 13.48
CA ASP A 53 6.74 -2.03 14.08
C ASP A 53 6.41 -0.89 13.12
N PHE A 54 6.52 -1.09 11.80
CA PHE A 54 6.44 0.01 10.83
C PHE A 54 5.79 -0.40 9.51
N GLU A 55 4.80 0.39 9.08
CA GLU A 55 4.46 0.52 7.67
C GLU A 55 5.63 1.18 6.94
N GLU A 56 5.79 0.92 5.64
CA GLU A 56 6.85 1.51 4.83
C GLU A 56 6.28 1.81 3.45
N ILE A 57 6.65 2.95 2.87
CA ILE A 57 6.15 3.40 1.57
C ILE A 57 7.33 3.70 0.66
N TRP A 58 7.30 3.18 -0.57
CA TRP A 58 8.37 3.27 -1.55
C TRP A 58 7.81 3.56 -2.94
N ALA A 59 8.47 4.42 -3.71
CA ALA A 59 8.28 4.50 -5.16
C ALA A 59 9.22 3.53 -5.87
N TYR A 60 8.72 2.87 -6.89
CA TYR A 60 9.52 2.12 -7.86
C TYR A 60 9.45 2.81 -9.22
N LEU A 61 10.61 3.04 -9.82
CA LEU A 61 10.77 3.61 -11.16
C LEU A 61 11.17 2.49 -12.13
N PRO A 62 10.24 1.95 -12.95
CA PRO A 62 10.50 0.76 -13.76
C PRO A 62 11.67 0.93 -14.74
N ALA A 63 11.71 2.05 -15.46
CA ALA A 63 12.74 2.35 -16.45
C ALA A 63 14.15 2.41 -15.85
N LYS A 64 14.26 2.73 -14.55
CA LYS A 64 15.53 2.84 -13.84
C LYS A 64 15.84 1.64 -12.96
N LYS A 65 14.89 0.72 -12.74
CA LYS A 65 14.99 -0.35 -11.73
C LYS A 65 15.43 0.20 -10.37
N LEU A 66 14.76 1.27 -9.95
CA LEU A 66 15.17 2.09 -8.82
C LEU A 66 14.02 2.22 -7.83
N TRP A 67 14.29 1.91 -6.57
CA TRP A 67 13.37 2.08 -5.47
C TRP A 67 13.77 3.31 -4.66
N ILE A 68 12.80 4.13 -4.28
CA ILE A 68 13.00 5.37 -3.55
C ILE A 68 12.03 5.39 -2.38
N GLU A 69 12.55 5.50 -1.17
CA GLU A 69 11.73 5.60 0.05
C GLU A 69 10.84 6.85 -0.02
N LEU A 70 9.56 6.72 0.33
CA LEU A 70 8.59 7.81 0.42
C LEU A 70 8.02 8.00 1.83
N GLY A 71 8.31 7.09 2.75
CA GLY A 71 7.83 7.17 4.12
C GLY A 71 8.37 8.43 4.84
N CYS A 72 7.48 9.13 5.54
CA CYS A 72 7.87 10.14 6.51
C CYS A 72 6.92 10.17 7.71
N CYS A 73 7.33 10.89 8.76
CA CYS A 73 6.48 11.24 9.89
C CYS A 73 5.87 10.01 10.57
N GLU A 74 6.73 9.19 11.21
CA GLU A 74 6.29 8.19 12.17
C GLU A 74 5.34 8.84 13.19
N ARG A 75 4.07 8.48 13.15
CA ARG A 75 3.10 8.89 14.18
C ARG A 75 2.74 7.66 14.99
N ALA A 76 3.23 7.61 16.22
CA ALA A 76 2.68 6.72 17.23
C ALA A 76 1.25 7.22 17.54
N THR A 77 0.25 6.49 17.08
CA THR A 77 -1.14 6.68 17.46
C THR A 77 -1.54 5.64 18.51
N LYS A 78 -2.71 5.80 19.13
CA LYS A 78 -3.26 4.78 20.04
C LYS A 78 -3.51 3.43 19.35
N ASP A 79 -3.58 3.43 18.02
CA ASP A 79 -3.95 2.29 17.18
C ASP A 79 -2.77 1.71 16.38
N GLY A 80 -1.56 2.29 16.49
CA GLY A 80 -0.35 1.82 15.80
C GLY A 80 0.57 2.95 15.34
N ASN A 81 1.73 2.58 14.79
CA ASN A 81 2.64 3.52 14.12
C ASN A 81 2.25 3.63 12.64
N TYR A 82 1.78 4.81 12.22
CA TYR A 82 1.47 5.11 10.82
C TYR A 82 2.60 5.91 10.18
N ILE A 83 2.91 5.59 8.92
CA ILE A 83 3.84 6.37 8.09
C ILE A 83 3.04 7.13 7.02
N GLY A 84 3.23 8.45 6.97
CA GLY A 84 2.66 9.27 5.91
C GLY A 84 3.50 9.23 4.64
N ILE A 85 2.87 9.56 3.50
CA ILE A 85 3.60 9.79 2.24
C ILE A 85 4.24 11.19 2.30
N GLU A 86 5.55 11.25 2.14
CA GLU A 86 6.28 12.52 2.13
C GLU A 86 5.98 13.37 0.89
N VAL A 87 6.03 14.69 1.04
CA VAL A 87 5.90 15.68 -0.04
C VAL A 87 6.83 15.41 -1.23
N TYR A 88 7.95 14.70 -1.01
CA TYR A 88 8.89 14.29 -2.06
C TYR A 88 8.21 13.46 -3.16
N VAL A 89 7.10 12.76 -2.88
CA VAL A 89 6.32 12.05 -3.89
C VAL A 89 5.97 12.97 -5.07
N TYR A 90 5.61 14.22 -4.82
CA TYR A 90 5.22 15.17 -5.87
C TYR A 90 6.35 15.49 -6.84
N ARG A 91 7.60 15.50 -6.38
CA ARG A 91 8.76 15.65 -7.27
C ARG A 91 8.90 14.46 -8.20
N LEU A 92 8.62 13.24 -7.71
CA LEU A 92 8.61 12.05 -8.56
C LEU A 92 7.48 12.10 -9.57
N LEU A 93 6.29 12.56 -9.17
CA LEU A 93 5.13 12.69 -10.06
C LEU A 93 5.33 13.70 -11.20
N GLU A 94 6.23 14.68 -11.04
CA GLU A 94 6.54 15.68 -12.07
C GLU A 94 7.68 15.22 -13.00
N GLN A 95 8.53 14.33 -12.52
CA GLN A 95 9.75 13.92 -13.22
C GLN A 95 9.57 12.62 -14.04
N TYR A 96 8.67 11.74 -13.60
CA TYR A 96 8.52 10.40 -14.16
C TYR A 96 7.10 10.17 -14.64
N ASP A 97 6.96 9.66 -15.85
CA ASP A 97 5.69 9.28 -16.48
C ASP A 97 5.31 7.81 -16.26
N ASP A 98 6.18 7.02 -15.62
CA ASP A 98 5.93 5.64 -15.24
C ASP A 98 6.50 5.37 -13.84
N LEU A 99 5.61 5.16 -12.86
CA LEU A 99 6.00 4.84 -11.49
C LEU A 99 4.97 3.93 -10.81
N ALA A 100 5.42 3.21 -9.79
CA ALA A 100 4.55 2.46 -8.90
C ALA A 100 4.80 2.87 -7.46
N ILE A 101 3.74 3.06 -6.68
CA ILE A 101 3.84 3.30 -5.23
C ILE A 101 3.53 1.99 -4.53
N TYR A 102 4.47 1.57 -3.70
CA TYR A 102 4.38 0.37 -2.89
C TYR A 102 4.27 0.74 -1.43
N HIS A 103 3.50 -0.04 -0.67
CA HIS A 103 3.56 -0.03 0.78
C HIS A 103 3.35 -1.43 1.36
N ILE A 104 3.55 -1.56 2.67
CA ILE A 104 3.31 -2.79 3.43
C ILE A 104 2.34 -2.51 4.57
N HIS A 105 1.46 -3.46 4.87
CA HIS A 105 0.72 -3.53 6.13
C HIS A 105 1.42 -4.53 7.05
N PRO A 106 2.01 -4.12 8.18
CA PRO A 106 2.72 -5.03 9.08
C PRO A 106 1.75 -5.96 9.81
N LYS A 107 2.13 -7.24 9.93
CA LYS A 107 1.33 -8.32 10.53
C LYS A 107 0.73 -7.99 11.90
N THR A 108 1.47 -7.24 12.72
CA THR A 108 1.15 -6.98 14.13
C THR A 108 0.38 -5.69 14.35
N ALA A 109 0.25 -4.80 13.37
CA ALA A 109 -0.53 -3.57 13.54
C ALA A 109 -2.02 -3.89 13.76
N PHE A 110 -2.52 -4.95 13.14
CA PHE A 110 -3.96 -5.21 13.08
C PHE A 110 -4.42 -6.44 13.87
N ILE A 111 -3.52 -7.34 14.26
CA ILE A 111 -3.88 -8.60 14.93
C ILE A 111 -3.47 -8.56 16.40
N ARG A 112 -4.45 -8.42 17.29
CA ARG A 112 -4.24 -8.48 18.75
C ARG A 112 -4.35 -9.92 19.26
N GLU A 113 -3.55 -10.27 20.27
CA GLU A 113 -3.56 -11.61 20.87
C GLU A 113 -4.90 -11.99 21.51
N ASN A 114 -5.71 -11.02 21.93
CA ASN A 114 -7.02 -11.26 22.52
C ASN A 114 -8.17 -11.40 21.50
N TYR A 115 -7.88 -11.33 20.20
CA TYR A 115 -8.90 -11.54 19.16
C TYR A 115 -9.29 -13.01 19.04
N HIS A 116 -10.59 -13.24 18.82
CA HIS A 116 -11.12 -14.52 18.36
C HIS A 116 -10.60 -14.85 16.94
N ASP A 117 -10.59 -16.13 16.59
CA ASP A 117 -9.96 -16.61 15.35
C ASP A 117 -10.62 -16.06 14.08
N ASP A 118 -11.92 -15.80 14.14
CA ASP A 118 -12.69 -15.14 13.10
C ASP A 118 -12.16 -13.71 12.82
N LYS A 119 -11.98 -12.91 13.88
CA LYS A 119 -11.43 -11.56 13.76
C LYS A 119 -9.98 -11.58 13.32
N ARG A 120 -9.18 -12.55 13.79
CA ARG A 120 -7.79 -12.74 13.35
C ARG A 120 -7.71 -13.07 11.86
N LEU A 121 -8.65 -13.86 11.34
CA LEU A 121 -8.71 -14.20 9.92
C LEU A 121 -9.10 -12.99 9.08
N ILE A 122 -10.13 -12.24 9.51
CA ILE A 122 -10.52 -10.97 8.87
C ILE A 122 -9.31 -10.03 8.78
N LYS A 123 -8.61 -9.81 9.89
CA LYS A 123 -7.42 -8.94 9.92
C LYS A 123 -6.27 -9.46 9.06
N THR A 124 -6.08 -10.77 8.99
CA THR A 124 -5.08 -11.38 8.09
C THR A 124 -5.43 -11.15 6.61
N VAL A 125 -6.71 -11.12 6.25
CA VAL A 125 -7.14 -10.79 4.88
C VAL A 125 -6.96 -9.29 4.61
N GLU A 126 -7.34 -8.42 5.56
CA GLU A 126 -7.15 -6.96 5.46
C GLU A 126 -5.67 -6.56 5.25
N GLU A 127 -4.71 -7.28 5.84
CA GLU A 127 -3.26 -7.04 5.62
C GLU A 127 -2.87 -7.02 4.13
N ALA A 128 -3.61 -7.72 3.27
CA ALA A 128 -3.32 -7.81 1.84
C ALA A 128 -4.22 -6.92 0.97
N LEU A 129 -5.16 -6.17 1.54
CA LEU A 129 -6.13 -5.39 0.79
C LEU A 129 -5.98 -3.90 1.06
N PRO A 130 -6.27 -3.04 0.07
CA PRO A 130 -6.30 -1.60 0.31
C PRO A 130 -7.44 -1.23 1.27
N SER A 131 -7.17 -0.28 2.15
CA SER A 131 -8.15 0.42 2.98
C SER A 131 -8.84 1.55 2.20
N ALA A 132 -9.86 2.17 2.79
CA ALA A 132 -10.47 3.36 2.22
C ALA A 132 -9.47 4.53 2.13
N GLU A 133 -8.58 4.66 3.12
CA GLU A 133 -7.49 5.62 3.15
C GLU A 133 -6.51 5.41 1.99
N ASP A 134 -6.20 4.16 1.66
CA ASP A 134 -5.34 3.83 0.52
C ASP A 134 -5.96 4.25 -0.81
N ILE A 135 -7.28 4.06 -0.97
CA ILE A 135 -8.01 4.50 -2.17
C ILE A 135 -8.05 6.03 -2.25
N ASN A 136 -8.30 6.72 -1.15
CA ASN A 136 -8.30 8.18 -1.10
C ASN A 136 -6.92 8.76 -1.45
N ALA A 137 -5.85 8.19 -0.90
CA ALA A 137 -4.48 8.56 -1.22
C ALA A 137 -4.16 8.27 -2.70
N ALA A 138 -4.55 7.09 -3.19
CA ALA A 138 -4.37 6.70 -4.57
C ALA A 138 -5.10 7.63 -5.54
N GLU A 139 -6.34 8.00 -5.26
CA GLU A 139 -7.10 8.96 -6.06
C GLU A 139 -6.38 10.31 -6.10
N LEU A 140 -6.12 10.91 -4.94
CA LEU A 140 -5.57 12.26 -4.82
C LEU A 140 -4.24 12.39 -5.57
N ILE A 141 -3.33 11.45 -5.32
CA ILE A 141 -1.97 11.47 -5.88
C ILE A 141 -2.00 11.11 -7.36
N SER A 142 -2.80 10.12 -7.79
CA SER A 142 -2.88 9.74 -9.21
C SER A 142 -3.50 10.84 -10.07
N ARG A 143 -4.49 11.57 -9.55
CA ARG A 143 -5.06 12.75 -10.26
C ARG A 143 -4.00 13.82 -10.49
N ARG A 144 -3.17 14.11 -9.49
CA ARG A 144 -2.07 15.06 -9.63
C ARG A 144 -1.02 14.58 -10.64
N PHE A 145 -0.67 13.29 -10.59
CA PHE A 145 0.22 12.68 -11.56
C PHE A 145 -0.31 12.83 -12.99
N TRP A 146 -1.58 12.52 -13.26
CA TRP A 146 -2.15 12.64 -14.60
C TRP A 146 -2.37 14.07 -15.08
N ALA A 147 -2.38 15.06 -14.18
CA ALA A 147 -2.33 16.46 -14.57
C ALA A 147 -0.98 16.84 -15.17
N ALA A 148 0.12 16.26 -14.68
CA ALA A 148 1.47 16.45 -15.22
C ALA A 148 1.77 15.51 -16.42
N HIS A 149 1.26 14.27 -16.36
CA HIS A 149 1.48 13.22 -17.34
C HIS A 149 0.16 12.58 -17.79
N PRO A 150 -0.57 13.20 -18.73
CA PRO A 150 -1.88 12.69 -19.16
C PRO A 150 -1.86 11.25 -19.71
N GLU A 151 -0.76 10.82 -20.33
CA GLU A 151 -0.60 9.44 -20.83
C GLU A 151 0.29 8.59 -19.91
N GLY A 152 0.67 9.13 -18.75
CA GLY A 152 1.54 8.45 -17.80
C GLY A 152 0.85 7.27 -17.12
N ARG A 153 1.67 6.36 -16.59
CA ARG A 153 1.25 5.21 -15.81
C ARG A 153 1.67 5.35 -14.34
N ILE A 154 0.67 5.39 -13.47
CA ILE A 154 0.85 5.24 -12.02
C ILE A 154 0.03 4.05 -11.53
N VAL A 155 0.60 3.27 -10.62
CA VAL A 155 -0.08 2.11 -10.02
C VAL A 155 0.29 1.97 -8.56
N TRP A 156 -0.63 1.45 -7.75
CA TRP A 156 -0.44 1.26 -6.32
C TRP A 156 -0.37 -0.21 -5.98
N ARG A 157 0.49 -0.56 -5.02
CA ARG A 157 0.74 -1.94 -4.62
C ARG A 157 0.91 -2.08 -3.12
N ILE A 158 0.30 -3.12 -2.59
CA ILE A 158 0.52 -3.62 -1.23
C ILE A 158 1.34 -4.88 -1.33
N VAL A 159 2.47 -4.92 -0.65
CA VAL A 159 3.21 -6.17 -0.45
C VAL A 159 2.85 -6.71 0.92
N SER A 160 2.34 -7.94 0.95
CA SER A 160 2.06 -8.66 2.18
C SER A 160 2.82 -9.99 2.20
N ARG A 161 2.74 -10.68 3.33
CA ARG A 161 3.21 -12.07 3.46
C ARG A 161 2.41 -13.08 2.62
N HIS A 162 1.29 -12.66 2.03
CA HIS A 162 0.42 -13.50 1.21
C HIS A 162 0.64 -13.30 -0.30
N GLY A 163 1.14 -12.13 -0.70
CA GLY A 163 1.31 -11.79 -2.11
C GLY A 163 1.45 -10.30 -2.34
N VAL A 164 1.12 -9.89 -3.56
CA VAL A 164 1.10 -8.48 -3.97
C VAL A 164 -0.30 -8.13 -4.46
N THR A 165 -0.92 -7.14 -3.85
CA THR A 165 -2.19 -6.57 -4.31
C THR A 165 -1.91 -5.31 -5.08
N THR A 166 -2.30 -5.28 -6.36
CA THR A 166 -2.19 -4.13 -7.24
C THR A 166 -3.55 -3.46 -7.36
N TYR A 167 -3.61 -2.15 -7.15
CA TYR A 167 -4.84 -1.39 -7.20
C TYR A 167 -4.63 0.01 -7.80
N GLY A 168 -5.73 0.67 -8.12
CA GLY A 168 -5.73 2.02 -8.67
C GLY A 168 -7.04 2.36 -9.35
N LEU A 169 -7.05 3.46 -10.09
CA LEU A 169 -8.25 3.93 -10.79
C LEU A 169 -8.34 3.33 -12.18
N THR A 170 -9.56 2.97 -12.58
CA THR A 170 -9.88 2.62 -13.96
C THR A 170 -9.93 3.88 -14.83
N LYS A 171 -10.21 3.71 -16.14
CA LYS A 171 -10.47 4.85 -17.03
C LYS A 171 -11.66 5.68 -16.55
N GLN A 172 -12.73 5.02 -16.08
CA GLN A 172 -13.91 5.69 -15.55
C GLN A 172 -13.60 6.39 -14.23
N GLY A 173 -12.88 5.75 -13.31
CA GLY A 173 -12.47 6.38 -12.05
C GLY A 173 -11.59 7.60 -12.26
N ARG A 174 -10.68 7.56 -13.24
CA ARG A 174 -9.89 8.71 -13.66
C ARG A 174 -10.76 9.89 -14.16
N ALA A 175 -11.87 9.59 -14.83
CA ALA A 175 -12.80 10.60 -15.36
C ALA A 175 -13.87 11.04 -14.35
N ALA A 176 -14.10 10.26 -13.29
CA ALA A 176 -15.05 10.58 -12.24
C ALA A 176 -14.64 11.86 -11.51
N LYS A 177 -15.62 12.58 -10.96
CA LYS A 177 -15.39 13.77 -10.14
C LYS A 177 -14.81 13.40 -8.76
N GLU A 178 -15.27 12.28 -8.24
CA GLU A 178 -14.91 11.68 -6.95
C GLU A 178 -15.04 10.17 -7.13
N VAL A 179 -14.13 9.41 -6.51
CA VAL A 179 -14.16 7.95 -6.53
C VAL A 179 -14.70 7.44 -5.20
N SER A 180 -15.67 6.52 -5.24
CA SER A 180 -16.23 6.00 -3.98
C SER A 180 -15.30 4.99 -3.31
N ALA A 181 -14.85 5.30 -2.10
CA ALA A 181 -14.15 4.35 -1.22
C ALA A 181 -15.09 3.50 -0.35
N GLN A 182 -16.41 3.57 -0.57
CA GLN A 182 -17.42 2.94 0.31
C GLN A 182 -17.25 1.42 0.43
N ALA A 183 -16.85 0.74 -0.65
CA ALA A 183 -16.63 -0.71 -0.65
C ALA A 183 -15.48 -1.15 0.27
N PHE A 184 -14.58 -0.22 0.61
CA PHE A 184 -13.38 -0.48 1.43
C PHE A 184 -13.60 -0.20 2.93
N LEU A 185 -14.83 0.19 3.32
CA LEU A 185 -15.22 0.46 4.72
C LEU A 185 -15.81 -0.76 5.42
N PHE A 186 -16.10 -1.84 4.69
CA PHE A 186 -16.75 -3.04 5.23
C PHE A 186 -15.75 -4.17 5.44
N ASP A 187 -16.12 -5.14 6.29
CA ASP A 187 -15.30 -6.33 6.49
C ASP A 187 -15.11 -7.05 5.14
N PRO A 188 -13.88 -7.49 4.80
CA PRO A 188 -13.59 -8.06 3.49
C PRO A 188 -14.18 -9.46 3.28
N LEU A 189 -14.72 -10.10 4.32
CA LEU A 189 -15.26 -11.46 4.29
C LEU A 189 -16.74 -11.45 4.66
N GLU A 190 -17.54 -12.19 3.90
CA GLU A 190 -18.93 -12.45 4.25
C GLU A 190 -19.02 -13.47 5.41
N ALA A 191 -20.16 -13.49 6.12
CA ALA A 191 -20.35 -14.36 7.29
C ALA A 191 -20.22 -15.84 6.93
N GLU A 192 -20.73 -16.25 5.77
CA GLU A 192 -20.67 -17.62 5.27
C GLU A 192 -19.23 -18.02 4.92
N GLU A 193 -18.48 -17.12 4.28
CA GLU A 193 -17.07 -17.35 3.96
C GLU A 193 -16.24 -17.55 5.22
N LEU A 194 -16.55 -16.79 6.28
CA LEU A 194 -15.89 -16.91 7.56
C LEU A 194 -16.22 -18.26 8.22
N ALA A 195 -17.51 -18.61 8.31
CA ALA A 195 -17.98 -19.82 8.98
C ALA A 195 -17.47 -21.12 8.34
N GLU A 196 -17.34 -21.16 7.02
CA GLU A 196 -16.94 -22.36 6.27
C GLU A 196 -15.43 -22.42 5.97
N SER A 197 -14.66 -21.41 6.37
CA SER A 197 -13.26 -21.30 5.98
C SER A 197 -12.37 -22.32 6.70
N PRO A 198 -11.62 -23.17 5.97
CA PRO A 198 -10.60 -24.01 6.57
C PRO A 198 -9.41 -23.20 7.13
N ALA A 199 -9.30 -21.91 6.78
CA ALA A 199 -8.28 -21.03 7.35
C ALA A 199 -8.54 -20.69 8.82
N LEU A 200 -9.77 -20.86 9.33
CA LEU A 200 -10.07 -20.61 10.75
C LEU A 200 -9.25 -21.50 11.70
N ALA A 201 -8.80 -22.68 11.27
CA ALA A 201 -7.94 -23.54 12.07
C ALA A 201 -6.56 -22.90 12.35
N ASN A 202 -6.09 -22.03 11.46
CA ASN A 202 -4.83 -21.29 11.57
C ASN A 202 -4.99 -19.90 10.93
N PRO A 203 -5.73 -18.97 11.56
CA PRO A 203 -6.26 -17.77 10.90
C PRO A 203 -5.19 -16.78 10.47
N THR A 204 -3.97 -16.92 11.01
CA THR A 204 -2.82 -16.08 10.68
C THR A 204 -1.78 -16.79 9.84
N ALA A 205 -2.01 -18.02 9.38
CA ALA A 205 -1.04 -18.72 8.55
C ALA A 205 -1.06 -18.21 7.11
N THR A 206 0.10 -18.15 6.47
CA THR A 206 0.20 -18.00 5.02
C THR A 206 -0.19 -19.32 4.36
N GLY A 207 -0.88 -19.27 3.22
CA GLY A 207 -1.12 -20.46 2.42
C GLY A 207 -2.33 -20.36 1.50
N PRO A 208 -2.60 -21.41 0.71
CA PRO A 208 -3.63 -21.39 -0.32
C PRO A 208 -5.05 -21.10 0.20
N ALA A 209 -5.37 -21.51 1.43
CA ALA A 209 -6.68 -21.25 2.03
C ALA A 209 -6.93 -19.74 2.21
N VAL A 210 -6.00 -19.03 2.87
CA VAL A 210 -6.10 -17.58 3.07
C VAL A 210 -5.93 -16.82 1.75
N ASN A 211 -5.02 -17.27 0.88
CA ASN A 211 -4.79 -16.61 -0.42
C ASN A 211 -6.05 -16.64 -1.31
N ARG A 212 -6.88 -17.69 -1.23
CA ARG A 212 -8.18 -17.74 -1.93
C ARG A 212 -9.15 -16.69 -1.39
N LEU A 213 -9.25 -16.55 -0.06
CA LEU A 213 -10.09 -15.52 0.56
C LEU A 213 -9.65 -14.12 0.17
N ILE A 214 -8.33 -13.85 0.18
CA ILE A 214 -7.77 -12.57 -0.28
C ILE A 214 -8.13 -12.32 -1.75
N ALA A 215 -8.00 -13.33 -2.62
CA ALA A 215 -8.35 -13.20 -4.03
C ALA A 215 -9.84 -12.89 -4.24
N GLN A 216 -10.73 -13.57 -3.50
CA GLN A 216 -12.18 -13.34 -3.54
C GLN A 216 -12.55 -11.93 -3.04
N ALA A 217 -11.98 -11.52 -1.90
CA ALA A 217 -12.18 -10.19 -1.35
C ALA A 217 -11.65 -9.10 -2.30
N ALA A 218 -10.45 -9.27 -2.86
CA ALA A 218 -9.90 -8.36 -3.88
C ALA A 218 -10.82 -8.27 -5.11
N GLN A 219 -11.42 -9.38 -5.54
CA GLN A 219 -12.37 -9.37 -6.66
C GLN A 219 -13.60 -8.52 -6.35
N ARG A 220 -14.18 -8.65 -5.14
CA ARG A 220 -15.35 -7.86 -4.69
C ARG A 220 -15.08 -6.36 -4.61
N LEU A 221 -13.84 -5.97 -4.34
CA LEU A 221 -13.44 -4.55 -4.29
C LEU A 221 -13.31 -3.90 -5.67
N ASN A 222 -13.41 -4.66 -6.77
CA ASN A 222 -13.45 -4.06 -8.11
C ASN A 222 -14.79 -3.36 -8.35
N SER A 223 -14.73 -2.20 -8.98
CA SER A 223 -15.88 -1.45 -9.46
C SER A 223 -15.60 -0.89 -10.86
N ASP A 224 -16.56 -0.14 -11.41
CA ASP A 224 -16.31 0.61 -12.63
C ASP A 224 -15.21 1.66 -12.45
N GLU A 225 -14.98 2.16 -11.24
CA GLU A 225 -14.05 3.27 -10.94
C GLU A 225 -12.69 2.80 -10.40
N VAL A 226 -12.66 1.66 -9.70
CA VAL A 226 -11.46 1.15 -9.02
C VAL A 226 -11.20 -0.28 -9.45
N PHE A 227 -9.93 -0.60 -9.70
CA PHE A 227 -9.50 -1.99 -9.88
C PHE A 227 -8.66 -2.44 -8.70
N VAL A 228 -8.80 -3.71 -8.33
CA VAL A 228 -8.00 -4.41 -7.31
C VAL A 228 -7.69 -5.81 -7.81
N ARG A 229 -6.40 -6.18 -7.79
CA ARG A 229 -5.90 -7.46 -8.31
C ARG A 229 -4.88 -8.05 -7.35
N PHE A 230 -5.16 -9.24 -6.84
CA PHE A 230 -4.23 -9.96 -5.98
C PHE A 230 -3.42 -10.99 -6.77
N ARG A 231 -2.10 -10.99 -6.56
CA ARG A 231 -1.18 -12.04 -7.01
C ARG A 231 -0.60 -12.73 -5.80
N ALA A 232 -1.01 -13.97 -5.57
CA ALA A 232 -0.49 -14.81 -4.49
C ALA A 232 1.01 -15.09 -4.66
N LEU A 233 1.68 -15.40 -3.55
CA LEU A 233 3.00 -16.00 -3.59
C LEU A 233 2.92 -17.44 -4.10
N GLU A 234 3.83 -17.79 -5.01
CA GLU A 234 4.14 -19.17 -5.39
C GLU A 234 4.88 -19.89 -4.26
#